data_AF-A0A9N9C902-F1
#
_entry.id   AF-A0A9N9C902-F1
#
_cell.length_a   1.000
_cell.length_b   1.000
_cell.length_c   1.000
_cell.angle_alpha   90.00
_cell.angle_beta   90.00
_cell.angle_gamma   90.00
#
_symmetry.space_group_name_H-M   'P 1'
#
loop_
_entity.id
_entity.type
_entity.pdbx_description
1 polymer ?
#
loop_
_entity_poly.entity_id
_entity_poly.type
_entity_poly.pdbx_seq_one_letter_code
_entity_poly.pdbx_strand_id
1 'polypeptide(L)'
;MEVDICYVMDCTSSMGSHINAVKACILKVENHMEKMKPSVKIRFGFCGYRDYCDGANRLQIFPFTESYVQLERDLSNCLATGGGDSPKDVLGGLNVAVNQMSWRNEIRIIFHIGGYPPHGRRYKFNDDDYPNGDPNGLTAESVLGEMKSKNIFYFFGKITNFTNEMVNIFRSIIGEFPVYDLNTVDTGTLVNLFFEAHCSDMKTAVSLIE
;
A
#
# COMPACT_ATOMS: atom_id res chain seq x y z
N MET A 1 -10.48 -14.13 14.31
CA MET A 1 -10.13 -12.76 13.89
C MET A 1 -10.09 -12.73 12.37
N GLU A 2 -10.69 -11.74 11.73
CA GLU A 2 -10.71 -11.60 10.27
C GLU A 2 -10.05 -10.27 9.89
N VAL A 3 -9.13 -10.30 8.93
CA VAL A 3 -8.31 -9.15 8.53
C VAL A 3 -8.37 -8.99 7.02
N ASP A 4 -8.49 -7.75 6.55
CA ASP A 4 -8.30 -7.39 5.15
C ASP A 4 -6.99 -6.60 5.02
N ILE A 5 -6.10 -7.03 4.12
CA ILE A 5 -4.85 -6.34 3.79
C ILE A 5 -4.84 -5.99 2.31
N CYS A 6 -4.77 -4.71 1.99
CA CYS A 6 -4.58 -4.23 0.63
C CYS A 6 -3.16 -3.68 0.45
N TYR A 7 -2.42 -4.26 -0.49
CA TYR A 7 -1.15 -3.71 -0.92
C TYR A 7 -1.38 -2.66 -1.99
N VAL A 8 -0.89 -1.45 -1.76
CA VAL A 8 -0.89 -0.37 -2.77
C VAL A 8 0.55 -0.18 -3.22
N MET A 9 0.85 -0.29 -4.51
CA MET A 9 2.25 -0.36 -4.94
C MET A 9 2.51 0.42 -6.22
N ASP A 10 3.58 1.21 -6.20
CA ASP A 10 4.19 1.77 -7.40
C ASP A 10 4.65 0.63 -8.32
N CYS A 11 4.07 0.56 -9.51
CA CYS A 11 4.32 -0.47 -10.51
C CYS A 11 5.09 0.06 -11.73
N THR A 12 5.75 1.20 -11.60
CA THR A 12 6.57 1.76 -12.68
C THR A 12 7.85 0.96 -12.93
N SER A 13 8.45 1.17 -14.10
CA SER A 13 9.60 0.38 -14.57
C SER A 13 10.79 0.35 -13.60
N SER A 14 11.02 1.44 -12.85
CA SER A 14 12.10 1.56 -11.86
C SER A 14 11.91 0.64 -10.64
N MET A 15 10.70 0.14 -10.41
CA MET A 15 10.34 -0.63 -9.23
C MET A 15 10.64 -2.13 -9.35
N GLY A 16 11.13 -2.63 -10.49
CA GLY A 16 11.22 -4.06 -10.80
C GLY A 16 11.82 -4.95 -9.69
N SER A 17 12.96 -4.58 -9.12
CA SER A 17 13.58 -5.33 -8.01
C SER A 17 12.76 -5.28 -6.72
N HIS A 18 12.21 -4.10 -6.37
CA HIS A 18 11.38 -3.90 -5.19
C HIS A 18 10.08 -4.69 -5.27
N ILE A 19 9.42 -4.69 -6.43
CA ILE A 19 8.22 -5.48 -6.70
C ILE A 19 8.49 -6.96 -6.45
N ASN A 20 9.60 -7.50 -6.97
CA ASN A 20 9.94 -8.90 -6.77
C ASN A 20 10.20 -9.23 -5.29
N ALA A 21 10.90 -8.35 -4.56
CA ALA A 21 11.16 -8.52 -3.14
C ALA A 21 9.87 -8.48 -2.30
N VAL A 22 8.97 -7.52 -2.58
CA VAL A 22 7.68 -7.39 -1.91
C VAL A 22 6.82 -8.61 -2.16
N LYS A 23 6.69 -9.09 -3.41
CA LYS A 23 5.94 -10.31 -3.71
C LYS A 23 6.45 -11.52 -2.95
N ALA A 24 7.77 -11.71 -2.93
CA ALA A 24 8.39 -12.79 -2.17
C ALA A 24 8.12 -12.67 -0.66
N CYS A 25 8.08 -11.44 -0.12
CA CYS A 25 7.72 -11.19 1.27
C CYS A 25 6.27 -11.55 1.56
N ILE A 26 5.32 -11.10 0.72
CA ILE A 26 3.89 -11.40 0.87
C ILE A 26 3.67 -12.91 0.90
N LEU A 27 4.22 -13.65 -0.07
CA LEU A 27 4.08 -15.11 -0.14
C LEU A 27 4.69 -15.83 1.08
N LYS A 28 5.80 -15.31 1.63
CA LYS A 28 6.40 -15.84 2.86
C LYS A 28 5.52 -15.60 4.08
N VAL A 29 4.95 -14.40 4.23
CA VAL A 29 4.02 -14.07 5.32
C VAL A 29 2.81 -15.01 5.26
N GLU A 30 2.23 -15.20 4.08
CA GLU A 30 1.06 -16.07 3.94
C GLU A 30 1.34 -17.51 4.30
N ASN A 31 2.40 -18.07 3.74
CA ASN A 31 2.81 -19.43 4.06
C ASN A 31 3.14 -19.61 5.55
N HIS A 32 3.56 -18.54 6.25
CA HIS A 32 3.79 -18.58 7.69
C HIS A 32 2.48 -18.47 8.48
N MET A 33 1.57 -17.57 8.09
CA MET A 33 0.27 -17.38 8.73
C MET A 33 -0.63 -18.62 8.60
N GLU A 34 -0.65 -19.27 7.44
CA GLU A 34 -1.34 -20.55 7.21
C GLU A 34 -0.86 -21.64 8.19
N LYS A 35 0.43 -21.64 8.53
CA LYS A 35 1.05 -22.63 9.43
C LYS A 35 0.88 -22.31 10.91
N MET A 36 0.73 -21.03 11.27
CA MET A 36 0.83 -20.57 12.66
C MET A 36 -0.46 -20.69 13.46
N LYS A 37 -1.66 -20.64 12.87
CA LYS A 37 -2.96 -20.90 13.55
C LYS A 37 -4.18 -20.73 12.61
N PRO A 38 -5.19 -21.62 12.64
CA PRO A 38 -6.45 -21.46 11.89
C PRO A 38 -7.41 -20.37 12.43
N SER A 39 -7.02 -19.61 13.46
CA SER A 39 -7.89 -18.62 14.13
C SER A 39 -7.88 -17.21 13.51
N VAL A 40 -6.95 -16.95 12.58
CA VAL A 40 -6.84 -15.69 11.84
C VAL A 40 -7.11 -15.97 10.37
N LYS A 41 -8.15 -15.36 9.82
CA LYS A 41 -8.45 -15.41 8.39
C LYS A 41 -8.05 -14.09 7.77
N ILE A 42 -7.21 -14.14 6.74
CA ILE A 42 -6.75 -12.93 6.06
C ILE A 42 -7.20 -12.96 4.60
N ARG A 43 -7.64 -11.80 4.11
CA ARG A 43 -7.89 -11.56 2.69
C ARG A 43 -6.87 -10.56 2.15
N PHE A 44 -6.38 -10.84 0.95
CA PHE A 44 -5.37 -10.04 0.28
C PHE A 44 -5.94 -9.39 -0.94
N GLY A 45 -5.82 -8.07 -0.99
CA GLY A 45 -6.10 -7.25 -2.15
C GLY A 45 -4.83 -6.57 -2.63
N PHE A 46 -4.84 -6.15 -3.89
CA PHE A 46 -3.71 -5.42 -4.46
C PHE A 46 -4.20 -4.32 -5.40
N CYS A 47 -3.58 -3.15 -5.28
CA CYS A 47 -3.77 -2.02 -6.17
C CYS A 47 -2.40 -1.51 -6.64
N GLY A 48 -2.05 -1.81 -7.88
CA GLY A 48 -0.89 -1.24 -8.55
C GLY A 48 -1.25 0.12 -9.14
N TYR A 49 -0.38 1.10 -8.98
CA TYR A 49 -0.49 2.38 -9.66
C TYR A 49 0.80 2.69 -10.43
N ARG A 50 0.68 3.46 -11.51
CA ARG A 50 1.79 3.98 -12.30
C ARG A 50 1.58 5.49 -12.46
N ASP A 51 1.63 5.98 -13.68
CA ASP A 51 1.49 7.39 -13.99
C ASP A 51 0.34 7.68 -14.95
N TYR A 52 -0.06 8.94 -15.02
CA TYR A 52 -1.16 9.39 -15.86
C TYR A 52 -0.93 9.13 -17.36
N CYS A 53 0.31 9.20 -17.83
CA CYS A 53 0.66 8.89 -19.22
C CYS A 53 0.52 7.40 -19.57
N ASP A 54 0.39 6.49 -18.59
CA ASP A 54 0.20 5.05 -18.81
C ASP A 54 -1.24 4.66 -19.19
N GLY A 55 -2.16 5.62 -19.21
CA GLY A 55 -3.53 5.44 -19.70
C GLY A 55 -4.27 4.28 -19.01
N ALA A 56 -4.74 3.31 -19.79
CA ALA A 56 -5.48 2.16 -19.25
C ALA A 56 -4.63 1.25 -18.34
N ASN A 57 -3.30 1.31 -18.45
CA ASN A 57 -2.39 0.54 -17.60
C ASN A 57 -2.00 1.29 -16.32
N ARG A 58 -2.50 2.52 -16.11
CA ARG A 58 -2.18 3.35 -14.94
C ARG A 58 -2.54 2.67 -13.62
N LEU A 59 -3.68 1.98 -13.57
CA LEU A 59 -4.20 1.33 -12.36
C LEU A 59 -4.43 -0.16 -12.63
N GLN A 60 -4.02 -1.01 -11.69
CA GLN A 60 -4.19 -2.46 -11.75
C GLN A 60 -4.76 -2.98 -10.44
N ILE A 61 -5.93 -3.62 -10.50
CA ILE A 61 -6.67 -4.04 -9.30
C ILE A 61 -6.79 -5.55 -9.28
N PHE A 62 -6.34 -6.17 -8.19
CA PHE A 62 -6.66 -7.54 -7.87
C PHE A 62 -7.57 -7.57 -6.62
N PRO A 63 -8.80 -8.07 -6.75
CA PRO A 63 -9.75 -8.11 -5.64
C PRO A 63 -9.25 -8.92 -4.46
N PHE A 64 -9.86 -8.67 -3.30
CA PHE A 64 -9.58 -9.45 -2.09
C PHE A 64 -9.82 -10.96 -2.29
N THR A 65 -8.82 -11.77 -1.94
CA THR A 65 -8.86 -13.24 -1.98
C THR A 65 -8.30 -13.86 -0.70
N GLU A 66 -8.82 -15.01 -0.31
CA GLU A 66 -8.25 -15.88 0.76
C GLU A 66 -7.37 -16.99 0.18
N SER A 67 -7.33 -17.13 -1.15
CA SER A 67 -6.59 -18.19 -1.82
C SER A 67 -5.15 -17.75 -2.08
N TYR A 68 -4.20 -18.43 -1.43
CA TYR A 68 -2.76 -18.27 -1.70
C TYR A 68 -2.43 -18.43 -3.18
N VAL A 69 -3.02 -19.44 -3.84
CA VAL A 69 -2.78 -19.71 -5.28
C VAL A 69 -3.27 -18.55 -6.15
N GLN A 70 -4.41 -17.95 -5.79
CA GLN A 70 -4.91 -16.78 -6.51
C GLN A 70 -4.02 -15.57 -6.26
N LEU A 71 -3.58 -15.34 -5.03
CA LEU A 71 -2.65 -14.27 -4.69
C LEU A 71 -1.33 -14.39 -5.43
N GLU A 72 -0.72 -15.58 -5.47
CA GLU A 72 0.52 -15.85 -6.21
C GLU A 72 0.35 -15.57 -7.70
N ARG A 73 -0.77 -16.01 -8.30
CA ARG A 73 -1.10 -15.72 -9.70
C ARG A 73 -1.23 -14.22 -9.93
N ASP A 74 -2.01 -13.52 -9.12
CA ASP A 74 -2.25 -12.09 -9.26
C ASP A 74 -0.95 -11.30 -9.14
N LEU A 75 -0.15 -11.59 -8.13
CA LEU A 75 1.16 -10.98 -7.95
C LEU A 75 2.09 -11.29 -9.13
N SER A 76 2.12 -12.51 -9.68
CA SER A 76 2.96 -12.80 -10.85
C SER A 76 2.59 -11.98 -12.09
N ASN A 77 1.32 -11.55 -12.22
CA ASN A 77 0.84 -10.69 -13.30
C ASN A 77 1.08 -9.19 -13.09
N CYS A 78 1.60 -8.78 -11.93
CA CYS A 78 2.00 -7.40 -11.70
C CYS A 78 3.40 -7.14 -12.30
N LEU A 79 3.49 -6.38 -13.40
CA LEU A 79 4.77 -6.10 -14.07
C LEU A 79 5.22 -4.66 -13.83
N ALA A 80 6.53 -4.47 -13.61
CA ALA A 80 7.13 -3.13 -13.60
C ALA A 80 7.18 -2.59 -15.02
N THR A 81 6.29 -1.65 -15.34
CA THR A 81 6.17 -1.08 -16.70
C THR A 81 5.76 0.37 -16.62
N GLY A 82 5.96 1.11 -17.71
CA GLY A 82 5.49 2.48 -17.79
C GLY A 82 6.22 3.43 -16.85
N GLY A 83 5.54 4.51 -16.48
CA GLY A 83 6.08 5.68 -15.82
C GLY A 83 6.05 6.91 -16.74
N GLY A 84 6.66 8.00 -16.28
CA GLY A 84 6.63 9.30 -16.95
C GLY A 84 7.68 10.21 -16.32
N ASP A 85 7.22 11.35 -15.81
CA ASP A 85 7.97 12.22 -14.91
C ASP A 85 8.26 11.51 -13.57
N SER A 86 8.70 12.23 -12.55
CA SER A 86 9.12 11.59 -11.29
C SER A 86 7.96 11.30 -10.33
N PRO A 87 7.06 12.25 -9.98
CA PRO A 87 5.84 11.97 -9.23
C PRO A 87 4.95 10.93 -9.92
N LYS A 88 4.00 10.34 -9.18
CA LYS A 88 3.19 9.20 -9.65
C LYS A 88 1.72 9.40 -9.31
N ASP A 89 0.84 8.56 -9.87
CA ASP A 89 -0.59 8.50 -9.52
C ASP A 89 -0.83 7.80 -8.16
N VAL A 90 -0.13 8.25 -7.12
CA VAL A 90 -0.23 7.72 -5.74
C VAL A 90 -1.65 7.87 -5.21
N LEU A 91 -2.28 9.04 -5.43
CA LEU A 91 -3.63 9.30 -4.94
C LEU A 91 -4.67 8.46 -5.68
N GLY A 92 -4.52 8.21 -6.99
CA GLY A 92 -5.36 7.28 -7.73
C GLY A 92 -5.29 5.86 -7.17
N GLY A 93 -4.08 5.36 -6.91
CA GLY A 93 -3.86 4.05 -6.29
C GLY A 93 -4.50 3.93 -4.91
N LEU A 94 -4.29 4.93 -4.03
CA LEU A 94 -4.90 4.94 -2.70
C LEU A 94 -6.42 5.10 -2.76
N ASN A 95 -6.94 5.93 -3.67
CA ASN A 95 -8.38 6.12 -3.85
C ASN A 95 -9.08 4.83 -4.26
N VAL A 96 -8.49 4.07 -5.20
CA VAL A 96 -8.99 2.74 -5.58
C VAL A 96 -9.01 1.81 -4.36
N ALA A 97 -7.91 1.74 -3.62
CA ALA A 97 -7.81 0.90 -2.43
C ALA A 97 -8.88 1.26 -1.38
N VAL A 98 -9.11 2.55 -1.14
CA VAL A 98 -10.06 3.05 -0.13
C VAL A 98 -11.51 2.90 -0.57
N ASN A 99 -11.82 3.10 -1.86
CA ASN A 99 -13.19 3.28 -2.34
C ASN A 99 -13.74 2.17 -3.23
N GLN A 100 -12.89 1.38 -3.87
CA GLN A 100 -13.33 0.36 -4.83
C GLN A 100 -13.10 -1.06 -4.35
N MET A 101 -12.21 -1.26 -3.37
CA MET A 101 -11.97 -2.58 -2.79
C MET A 101 -13.10 -3.00 -1.86
N SER A 102 -13.51 -4.26 -1.95
CA SER A 102 -14.60 -4.84 -1.12
C SER A 102 -14.12 -5.24 0.28
N TRP A 103 -13.78 -4.23 1.08
CA TRP A 103 -13.50 -4.38 2.52
C TRP A 103 -14.72 -4.97 3.24
N ARG A 104 -14.54 -6.08 3.94
CA ARG A 104 -15.63 -6.75 4.68
C ARG A 104 -15.28 -7.06 6.13
N ASN A 105 -14.00 -7.04 6.47
CA ASN A 105 -13.51 -7.35 7.81
C ASN A 105 -13.35 -6.07 8.66
N GLU A 106 -13.30 -6.22 9.98
CA GLU A 106 -13.16 -5.11 10.93
C GLU A 106 -11.76 -4.52 10.91
N ILE A 107 -10.73 -5.36 10.83
CA ILE A 107 -9.34 -4.92 10.72
C ILE A 107 -9.00 -4.72 9.24
N ARG A 108 -8.68 -3.48 8.88
CA ARG A 108 -8.44 -3.06 7.49
C ARG A 108 -7.12 -2.34 7.41
N ILE A 109 -6.20 -2.89 6.61
CA ILE A 109 -4.83 -2.38 6.51
C ILE A 109 -4.50 -2.08 5.06
N ILE A 110 -4.03 -0.87 4.79
CA ILE A 110 -3.31 -0.53 3.57
C ILE A 110 -1.82 -0.55 3.86
N PHE A 111 -1.08 -1.36 3.10
CA PHE A 111 0.37 -1.26 3.05
C PHE A 111 0.78 -0.66 1.71
N HIS A 112 1.15 0.61 1.75
CA HIS A 112 1.54 1.36 0.57
C HIS A 112 3.06 1.31 0.38
N ILE A 113 3.52 0.92 -0.81
CA ILE A 113 4.94 0.86 -1.19
C ILE A 113 5.18 1.79 -2.37
N GLY A 114 6.12 2.72 -2.22
CA GLY A 114 6.42 3.68 -3.29
C GLY A 114 7.76 4.40 -3.13
N GLY A 115 8.29 4.83 -4.28
CA GLY A 115 9.54 5.58 -4.35
C GLY A 115 9.36 7.08 -4.53
N TYR A 116 8.23 7.53 -5.06
CA TYR A 116 7.99 8.92 -5.45
C TYR A 116 6.66 9.46 -4.89
N PRO A 117 6.54 10.79 -4.69
CA PRO A 117 5.32 11.39 -4.16
C PRO A 117 4.20 11.46 -5.22
N PRO A 118 2.96 11.78 -4.81
CA PRO A 118 1.91 12.22 -5.74
C PRO A 118 2.27 13.52 -6.46
N HIS A 119 1.58 13.77 -7.58
CA HIS A 119 1.65 15.05 -8.29
C HIS A 119 1.19 16.25 -7.46
N GLY A 120 1.78 17.41 -7.74
CA GLY A 120 1.45 18.71 -7.17
C GLY A 120 2.63 19.40 -6.49
N ARG A 121 2.76 20.72 -6.72
CA ARG A 121 3.86 21.56 -6.18
C ARG A 121 4.09 21.44 -4.67
N ARG A 122 3.03 21.13 -3.89
CA ARG A 122 3.13 20.94 -2.44
C ARG A 122 4.10 19.83 -2.03
N TYR A 123 4.36 18.86 -2.91
CA TYR A 123 5.29 17.75 -2.67
C TYR A 123 6.73 18.06 -3.05
N LYS A 124 7.02 19.29 -3.51
CA LYS A 124 8.37 19.84 -3.74
C LYS A 124 9.24 19.02 -4.70
N PHE A 125 8.63 18.51 -5.76
CA PHE A 125 9.36 17.88 -6.86
C PHE A 125 9.43 18.82 -8.06
N ASN A 126 10.62 19.00 -8.65
CA ASN A 126 10.84 20.00 -9.71
C ASN A 126 10.42 19.50 -11.10
N ASP A 127 10.48 18.18 -11.31
CA ASP A 127 10.12 17.48 -12.53
C ASP A 127 8.73 16.85 -12.35
N ASP A 128 7.70 17.68 -12.47
CA ASP A 128 6.29 17.31 -12.29
C ASP A 128 5.47 17.81 -13.48
N ASP A 129 4.95 16.89 -14.28
CA ASP A 129 4.11 17.18 -15.45
C ASP A 129 2.73 17.71 -15.03
N TYR A 130 2.34 17.49 -13.76
CA TYR A 130 1.04 17.89 -13.21
C TYR A 130 1.22 18.75 -11.94
N PRO A 131 1.86 19.93 -12.04
CA PRO A 131 2.24 20.74 -10.88
C PRO A 131 1.04 21.34 -10.13
N ASN A 132 -0.15 21.36 -10.75
CA ASN A 132 -1.39 21.81 -10.13
C ASN A 132 -2.09 20.71 -9.31
N GLY A 133 -1.51 19.50 -9.25
CA GLY A 133 -2.05 18.35 -8.52
C GLY A 133 -2.61 17.28 -9.44
N ASP A 134 -3.33 16.33 -8.83
CA ASP A 134 -3.95 15.20 -9.51
C ASP A 134 -4.90 15.62 -10.65
N PRO A 135 -4.69 15.15 -11.89
CA PRO A 135 -5.54 15.45 -13.04
C PRO A 135 -7.02 15.11 -12.91
N ASN A 136 -7.38 14.14 -12.06
CA ASN A 136 -8.78 13.79 -11.79
C ASN A 136 -9.37 14.57 -10.61
N GLY A 137 -8.62 15.51 -10.03
CA GLY A 137 -9.05 16.35 -8.91
C GLY A 137 -8.98 15.65 -7.54
N LEU A 138 -8.30 14.50 -7.43
CA LEU A 138 -8.08 13.87 -6.13
C LEU A 138 -7.16 14.74 -5.26
N THR A 139 -7.48 14.83 -3.97
CA THR A 139 -6.62 15.50 -2.99
C THR A 139 -6.19 14.50 -1.92
N ALA A 140 -5.03 14.75 -1.29
CA ALA A 140 -4.62 13.92 -0.15
C ALA A 140 -5.65 14.02 0.98
N GLU A 141 -6.23 15.21 1.18
CA GLU A 141 -7.27 15.47 2.17
C GLU A 141 -8.52 14.62 1.92
N SER A 142 -9.00 14.55 0.67
CA SER A 142 -10.18 13.75 0.34
C SER A 142 -9.91 12.25 0.49
N VAL A 143 -8.81 11.75 -0.10
CA VAL A 143 -8.52 10.30 -0.13
C VAL A 143 -8.15 9.79 1.26
N LEU A 144 -7.25 10.47 1.97
CA LEU A 144 -6.80 10.03 3.29
C LEU A 144 -7.85 10.33 4.38
N GLY A 145 -8.63 11.39 4.22
CA GLY A 145 -9.79 11.67 5.09
C GLY A 145 -10.81 10.54 5.03
N GLU A 146 -11.14 10.06 3.83
CA GLU A 146 -12.00 8.89 3.65
C GLU A 146 -11.38 7.61 4.22
N MET A 147 -10.09 7.38 3.98
CA MET A 147 -9.34 6.25 4.56
C MET A 147 -9.48 6.20 6.08
N LYS A 148 -9.27 7.34 6.75
CA LYS A 148 -9.43 7.50 8.19
C LYS A 148 -10.87 7.26 8.63
N SER A 149 -11.86 7.83 7.92
CA SER A 149 -13.28 7.65 8.25
C SER A 149 -13.75 6.19 8.17
N LYS A 150 -13.09 5.38 7.33
CA LYS A 150 -13.36 3.94 7.16
C LYS A 150 -12.56 3.05 8.11
N ASN A 151 -11.82 3.65 9.05
CA ASN A 151 -10.92 2.98 9.99
C ASN A 151 -9.91 2.05 9.27
N ILE A 152 -9.35 2.53 8.16
CA ILE A 152 -8.30 1.81 7.44
C ILE A 152 -6.95 2.28 7.97
N PHE A 153 -6.19 1.38 8.57
CA PHE A 153 -4.84 1.64 9.03
C PHE A 153 -3.89 1.73 7.85
N TYR A 154 -3.00 2.71 7.88
CA TYR A 154 -2.08 2.99 6.78
C TYR A 154 -0.64 2.78 7.23
N PHE A 155 0.13 2.09 6.41
CA PHE A 155 1.56 1.87 6.59
C PHE A 155 2.27 2.24 5.29
N PHE A 156 3.47 2.81 5.40
CA PHE A 156 4.23 3.22 4.23
C PHE A 156 5.62 2.58 4.16
N GLY A 157 5.83 1.73 3.16
CA GLY A 157 7.11 1.22 2.71
C GLY A 157 7.79 2.20 1.76
N LYS A 158 8.68 3.00 2.32
CA LYS A 158 9.40 4.07 1.61
C LYS A 158 10.64 3.52 0.90
N ILE A 159 10.75 3.68 -0.41
CA ILE A 159 11.93 3.22 -1.17
C ILE A 159 12.98 4.32 -1.36
N THR A 160 12.56 5.59 -1.44
CA THR A 160 13.50 6.72 -1.59
C THR A 160 13.14 7.85 -0.63
N ASN A 161 14.08 8.79 -0.44
CA ASN A 161 13.85 10.00 0.35
C ASN A 161 12.95 11.05 -0.34
N PHE A 162 12.58 10.85 -1.61
CA PHE A 162 11.71 11.78 -2.35
C PHE A 162 10.28 11.86 -1.81
N THR A 163 9.89 10.90 -0.98
CA THR A 163 8.55 10.84 -0.36
C THR A 163 8.49 11.50 1.02
N ASN A 164 9.58 12.10 1.52
CA ASN A 164 9.61 12.71 2.85
C ASN A 164 8.53 13.80 3.03
N GLU A 165 8.39 14.69 2.04
CA GLU A 165 7.38 15.75 2.11
C GLU A 165 5.96 15.16 2.05
N MET A 166 5.75 14.13 1.21
CA MET A 166 4.48 13.39 1.17
C MET A 166 4.16 12.79 2.54
N VAL A 167 5.11 12.15 3.22
CA VAL A 167 4.91 11.58 4.56
C VAL A 167 4.52 12.66 5.56
N ASN A 168 5.22 13.80 5.59
CA ASN A 168 4.89 14.90 6.49
C ASN A 168 3.47 15.43 6.25
N ILE A 169 3.10 15.59 4.99
CA ILE A 169 1.77 16.03 4.57
C ILE A 169 0.70 14.99 4.97
N PHE A 170 0.95 13.71 4.72
CA PHE A 170 -0.04 12.67 5.03
C PHE A 170 -0.25 12.60 6.55
N ARG A 171 0.82 12.74 7.35
CA ARG A 171 0.73 12.76 8.82
C ARG A 171 -0.06 13.94 9.35
N SER A 172 0.00 15.11 8.70
CA SER A 172 -0.84 16.24 9.12
C SER A 172 -2.34 16.01 8.87
N ILE A 173 -2.70 15.08 7.97
CA ILE A 173 -4.09 14.75 7.63
C ILE A 173 -4.62 13.61 8.50
N ILE A 174 -3.90 12.48 8.53
CA ILE A 174 -4.39 11.25 9.19
C ILE A 174 -3.73 10.95 10.54
N GLY A 175 -2.75 11.74 10.97
CA GLY A 175 -1.96 11.49 12.16
C GLY A 175 -0.73 10.61 11.88
N GLU A 176 -0.01 10.26 12.94
CA GLU A 176 1.19 9.42 12.82
C GLU A 176 0.85 8.03 12.27
N PHE A 177 1.71 7.57 11.37
CA PHE A 177 1.68 6.20 10.85
C PHE A 177 3.10 5.66 10.69
N PRO A 178 3.27 4.32 10.75
CA PRO A 178 4.58 3.71 10.60
C PRO A 178 5.12 3.88 9.18
N VAL A 179 6.39 4.24 9.10
CA VAL A 179 7.15 4.36 7.86
C VAL A 179 8.36 3.44 7.95
N TYR A 180 8.51 2.57 6.95
CA TYR A 180 9.58 1.60 6.88
C TYR A 180 10.47 1.95 5.69
N ASP A 181 11.76 2.17 5.94
CA ASP A 181 12.73 2.39 4.88
C ASP A 181 13.06 1.06 4.20
N LEU A 182 12.64 0.91 2.95
CA LEU A 182 12.85 -0.27 2.12
C LEU A 182 14.06 -0.13 1.19
N ASN A 183 14.78 1.00 1.27
CA ASN A 183 16.01 1.22 0.51
C ASN A 183 17.15 0.34 1.05
N THR A 184 17.03 -0.13 2.30
CA THR A 184 18.13 -0.79 3.02
C THR A 184 17.75 -2.04 3.83
N VAL A 185 16.54 -2.59 3.70
CA VAL A 185 16.06 -3.60 4.66
C VAL A 185 15.82 -4.97 4.02
N ASP A 186 16.43 -5.97 4.65
CA ASP A 186 16.22 -7.39 4.39
C ASP A 186 14.75 -7.80 4.66
N THR A 187 14.23 -8.70 3.82
CA THR A 187 12.85 -9.22 3.91
C THR A 187 12.42 -9.72 5.30
N GLY A 188 13.33 -10.16 6.16
CA GLY A 188 13.04 -10.65 7.51
C GLY A 188 12.55 -9.56 8.46
N THR A 189 13.09 -8.35 8.37
CA THR A 189 12.65 -7.22 9.21
C THR A 189 11.23 -6.76 8.82
N LEU A 190 10.90 -6.81 7.52
CA LEU A 190 9.55 -6.53 7.03
C LEU A 190 8.53 -7.55 7.54
N VAL A 191 8.84 -8.85 7.45
CA VAL A 191 7.98 -9.92 7.96
C VAL A 191 7.73 -9.74 9.47
N ASN A 192 8.76 -9.42 10.24
CA ASN A 192 8.63 -9.20 11.68
C ASN A 192 7.76 -7.99 12.01
N LEU A 193 7.88 -6.88 11.28
CA LEU A 193 7.06 -5.68 11.48
C LEU A 193 5.58 -5.94 11.17
N PHE A 194 5.30 -6.67 10.08
CA PHE A 194 3.94 -7.10 9.76
C PHE A 194 3.38 -8.03 10.83
N PHE A 195 4.20 -8.97 11.31
CA PHE A 195 3.83 -9.91 12.35
C PHE A 195 3.58 -9.22 13.69
N GLU A 196 4.42 -8.26 14.07
CA GLU A 196 4.28 -7.47 15.30
C GLU A 196 3.03 -6.59 15.30
N ALA A 197 2.71 -5.92 14.19
CA ALA A 197 1.47 -5.17 14.05
C ALA A 197 0.25 -6.08 14.23
N HIS A 198 0.22 -7.23 13.55
CA HIS A 198 -0.85 -8.21 13.69
C HIS A 198 -0.95 -8.77 15.12
N CYS A 199 0.18 -9.04 15.78
CA CYS A 199 0.21 -9.51 17.16
C CYS A 199 -0.21 -8.44 18.17
N SER A 200 0.11 -7.17 17.95
CA SER A 200 -0.30 -6.05 18.81
C SER A 200 -1.81 -5.84 18.74
N ASP A 201 -2.39 -5.90 17.55
CA ASP A 201 -3.83 -5.72 17.35
C ASP A 201 -4.62 -6.91 17.92
N MET A 202 -4.10 -8.14 17.76
CA MET A 202 -4.64 -9.33 18.41
C MET A 202 -4.67 -9.20 19.94
N LYS A 203 -3.58 -8.72 20.54
CA LYS A 203 -3.50 -8.52 22.01
C LYS A 203 -4.49 -7.47 22.49
N THR A 204 -4.61 -6.37 21.75
CA THR A 204 -5.53 -5.27 22.09
C THR A 204 -6.99 -5.75 22.02
N ALA A 205 -7.37 -6.49 20.97
CA ALA A 205 -8.71 -7.04 20.83
C ALA A 205 -9.05 -8.06 21.94
N VAL A 206 -8.11 -8.91 22.35
CA VAL A 206 -8.31 -9.85 23.47
C VAL A 206 -8.51 -9.10 24.79
N SER A 207 -7.75 -8.04 25.05
CA SER A 207 -7.87 -7.26 26.30
C SER A 207 -9.17 -6.45 26.45
N LEU A 208 -9.93 -6.28 25.36
CA LEU A 208 -11.20 -5.55 25.36
C LEU A 208 -12.41 -6.47 25.59
N ILE A 209 -12.21 -7.78 25.64
CA ILE A 209 -13.26 -8.80 25.77
C ILE A 209 -13.20 -9.50 27.15
N GLU A 210 -12.17 -9.25 27.95
CA GLU A 210 -12.06 -9.60 29.39
C GLU A 210 -12.45 -8.40 30.28
#